data_AF-A8VFN6-F1
#
_entry.id   AF-A8VFN6-F1
#
_cell.length_a   1.000
_cell.length_b   1.000
_cell.length_c   1.000
_cell.angle_alpha   90.00
_cell.angle_beta   90.00
_cell.angle_gamma   90.00
#
_symmetry.space_group_name_H-M   'P 1'
#
loop_
_entity.id
_entity.type
_entity.pdbx_description
1 polymer ?
#
loop_
_entity_poly.entity_id
_entity_poly.type
_entity_poly.pdbx_seq_one_letter_code
_entity_poly.pdbx_strand_id
1 'polypeptide(L)' 'MIIVTGGAGMIGSNIIKALNERGITDILVVDHLKNGRKFINLVDLQIADYMDRDDFLAQIMAGDD' A
#
# COMPACT_ATOMS: atom_id res chain seq x y z
N MET A 1 -2.28 0.03 -12.29
CA MET A 1 -1.88 -0.23 -10.91
C MET A 1 -0.83 0.78 -10.44
N ILE A 2 -1.09 1.49 -9.35
CA ILE A 2 -0.13 2.35 -8.64
C ILE A 2 0.35 1.61 -7.39
N ILE A 3 1.66 1.58 -7.14
CA ILE A 3 2.22 1.00 -5.92
C ILE A 3 2.55 2.13 -4.94
N VAL A 4 2.02 2.07 -3.72
CA VAL A 4 2.34 3.02 -2.65
C VAL A 4 3.03 2.27 -1.52
N THR A 5 4.35 2.45 -1.42
CA THR A 5 5.15 1.94 -0.30
C THR A 5 4.98 2.84 0.93
N GLY A 6 5.01 2.25 2.13
CA GLY A 6 4.65 2.98 3.35
C GLY A 6 3.19 3.43 3.36
N GLY A 7 2.31 2.77 2.61
CA GLY A 7 0.93 3.22 2.37
C GLY A 7 0.02 3.17 3.60
N ALA A 8 0.36 2.38 4.63
CA ALA A 8 -0.35 2.40 5.92
C ALA A 8 0.23 3.46 6.89
N GLY A 9 1.33 4.11 6.52
CA GLY A 9 1.94 5.21 7.25
C GLY A 9 1.19 6.54 7.07
N MET A 10 1.59 7.54 7.87
CA MET A 10 0.96 8.87 7.89
C MET A 10 0.88 9.55 6.51
N ILE A 11 1.98 9.54 5.75
CA ILE A 11 2.05 10.21 4.44
C ILE A 11 1.43 9.33 3.36
N GLY A 12 1.75 8.04 3.35
CA GLY A 12 1.26 7.10 2.35
C GLY A 12 -0.26 7.03 2.31
N SER A 13 -0.93 6.99 3.47
CA SER A 13 -2.39 6.94 3.52
C SER A 13 -3.05 8.20 2.98
N ASN A 14 -2.45 9.38 3.19
CA ASN A 14 -2.94 10.64 2.63
C ASN A 14 -2.71 10.74 1.11
N ILE A 15 -1.62 10.16 0.60
CA ILE A 15 -1.40 10.04 -0.85
C ILE A 15 -2.50 9.15 -1.47
N ILE A 16 -2.77 7.99 -0.87
CA ILE A 16 -3.82 7.06 -1.33
C ILE A 16 -5.19 7.75 -1.28
N LYS A 17 -5.49 8.48 -0.19
CA LYS A 17 -6.72 9.27 -0.09
C LYS A 17 -6.86 10.27 -1.24
N ALA A 18 -5.82 11.05 -1.52
CA ALA A 18 -5.83 12.01 -2.63
C ALA A 18 -5.94 11.34 -4.00
N LEU A 19 -5.44 10.11 -4.16
CA LEU A 19 -5.64 9.29 -5.36
C LEU A 19 -7.10 8.81 -5.47
N ASN A 20 -7.69 8.33 -4.37
CA ASN A 20 -9.10 7.92 -4.33
C ASN A 20 -10.04 9.08 -4.65
N GLU A 21 -9.78 10.29 -4.14
CA GLU A 21 -10.53 11.51 -4.47
C GLU A 21 -10.49 11.86 -5.97
N ARG A 22 -9.47 11.37 -6.70
CA ARG A 22 -9.33 11.50 -8.15
C ARG A 22 -9.90 10.30 -8.92
N GLY A 23 -10.58 9.38 -8.24
CA GLY A 23 -11.16 8.17 -8.83
C GLY A 23 -10.17 7.04 -9.08
N ILE A 24 -8.94 7.12 -8.52
CA ILE A 24 -7.93 6.09 -8.69
C ILE A 24 -8.00 5.12 -7.50
N THR A 25 -8.35 3.87 -7.78
CA THR A 25 -8.53 2.81 -6.76
C THR A 25 -7.70 1.56 -7.02
N ASP A 26 -7.15 1.42 -8.23
CA ASP A 26 -6.22 0.33 -8.61
C ASP A 26 -4.83 0.58 -7.99
N ILE A 27 -4.76 0.39 -6.67
CA ILE A 27 -3.62 0.72 -5.81
C ILE A 27 -3.19 -0.51 -5.03
N LEU A 28 -1.91 -0.89 -5.15
CA LEU A 28 -1.24 -1.87 -4.29
C LEU A 28 -0.54 -1.13 -3.14
N VAL A 29 -0.93 -1.43 -1.92
CA VAL A 29 -0.27 -0.91 -0.72
C VAL A 29 0.85 -1.85 -0.29
N VAL A 30 2.06 -1.32 -0.11
CA VAL A 30 3.18 -2.08 0.46
C VAL A 30 3.59 -1.45 1.79
N ASP A 31 3.45 -2.14 2.91
CA ASP A 31 3.89 -1.65 4.22
C ASP A 31 4.39 -2.81 5.09
N HIS A 32 4.80 -2.48 6.32
CA HIS A 32 5.15 -3.43 7.35
C HIS A 32 4.14 -3.29 8.49
N LEU A 33 3.15 -4.20 8.49
CA LEU A 33 2.02 -4.21 9.43
C LEU A 33 2.29 -5.01 10.73
N LYS A 34 3.56 -5.23 11.12
CA LYS A 34 3.89 -5.85 12.43
C LYS A 34 3.25 -5.14 13.64
N ASN A 35 2.86 -3.88 13.48
CA ASN A 35 2.03 -3.17 14.45
C ASN A 35 0.64 -2.92 13.84
N GLY A 36 -0.34 -3.76 14.19
CA GLY A 36 -1.71 -3.73 13.65
C GLY A 36 -2.45 -2.39 13.83
N ARG A 37 -1.93 -1.47 14.65
CA ARG A 37 -2.48 -0.10 14.78
C ARG A 37 -2.42 0.69 13.48
N LYS A 38 -1.47 0.43 12.58
CA LYS A 38 -1.37 1.17 11.31
C LYS A 38 -2.54 0.90 10.36
N PHE A 39 -3.21 -0.23 10.52
CA PHE A 39 -4.34 -0.62 9.67
C PHE A 39 -5.49 0.40 9.72
N ILE A 40 -5.65 1.13 10.83
CA ILE A 40 -6.66 2.19 10.97
C ILE A 40 -6.54 3.27 9.89
N ASN A 41 -5.34 3.51 9.36
CA ASN A 41 -5.11 4.52 8.33
C ASN A 41 -5.61 4.09 6.95
N LEU A 42 -5.93 2.80 6.77
CA LEU A 42 -6.40 2.23 5.50
C LEU A 42 -7.90 1.93 5.51
N VAL A 43 -8.57 1.94 6.67
CA VAL A 43 -9.97 1.49 6.83
C VAL A 43 -10.93 2.24 5.89
N ASP A 44 -10.72 3.54 5.69
CA ASP A 44 -11.60 4.38 4.86
C ASP A 44 -11.07 4.58 3.44
N LEU A 45 -10.03 3.85 3.02
CA LEU A 45 -9.39 4.00 1.71
C LEU A 45 -9.82 2.89 0.75
N GLN A 46 -9.80 3.21 -0.54
CA GLN A 46 -10.07 2.25 -1.62
C GLN A 46 -8.74 1.79 -2.22
N ILE A 47 -8.38 0.54 -1.94
CA ILE A 47 -7.16 -0.10 -2.44
C ILE A 47 -7.52 -1.42 -3.14
N ALA A 48 -6.71 -1.82 -4.11
CA ALA A 48 -6.90 -3.08 -4.81
C ALA A 48 -6.36 -4.25 -4.00
N ASP A 49 -5.19 -4.07 -3.37
CA ASP A 49 -4.54 -5.11 -2.58
C ASP A 49 -3.50 -4.53 -1.59
N TYR A 50 -3.05 -5.38 -0.67
CA TYR A 50 -1.96 -5.12 0.27
C TYR A 50 -0.90 -6.23 0.18
N MET A 51 0.37 -5.85 0.22
CA MET A 51 1.50 -6.77 0.29
C MET A 51 2.46 -6.39 1.41
N ASP A 52 2.98 -7.38 2.14
CA ASP A 52 4.04 -7.11 3.11
C ASP A 52 5.32 -6.68 2.39
N ARG A 53 6.05 -5.73 2.99
CA ARG A 53 7.31 -5.21 2.46
C ARG A 53 8.32 -6.32 2.14
N ASP A 54 8.46 -7.30 3.02
CA ASP A 54 9.50 -8.32 2.86
C ASP A 54 9.14 -9.28 1.71
N ASP A 55 7.85 -9.60 1.56
CA ASP A 55 7.33 -10.40 0.43
C ASP A 55 7.47 -9.64 -0.90
N PHE A 56 7.13 -8.35 -0.91
CA PHE A 56 7.29 -7.50 -2.09
C PHE A 56 8.76 -7.42 -2.53
N LEU A 57 9.67 -7.22 -1.58
CA LEU A 57 11.10 -7.16 -1.88
C LEU A 57 11.62 -8.49 -2.43
N ALA A 58 11.18 -9.62 -1.87
CA ALA A 58 11.55 -10.94 -2.36
C ALA A 58 11.08 -11.15 -3.81
N GLN A 59 9.84 -10.77 -4.14
CA GLN A 59 9.29 -10.91 -5.50
C GLN A 59 10.04 -10.05 -6.52
N ILE A 60 10.33 -8.79 -6.21
CA ILE A 60 11.05 -7.92 -7.17
C ILE A 60 12.53 -8.31 -7.32
N MET A 61 13.14 -8.87 -6.27
CA MET A 61 14.53 -9.33 -6.30
C MET A 61 14.70 -10.69 -6.98
N ALA A 62 13.66 -11.53 -6.92
CA ALA A 62 13.60 -12.80 -7.63
C ALA A 62 13.32 -12.64 -9.13
N GLY A 63 13.47 -11.43 -9.68
CA GLY A 63 13.04 -11.01 -11.01
C GLY A 63 13.21 -12.06 -12.12
N ASP A 64 12.14 -12.16 -12.92
CA ASP A 64 11.92 -12.97 -14.12
C ASP A 64 13.18 -13.35 -14.91
N ASP A 65 13.39 -14.67 -15.08
CA ASP A 65 14.00 -15.24 -16.30
C ASP A 65 13.08 -15.02 -17.52
#